data_AF-A0A151L3A1-F1
#
_entry.id   AF-A0A151L3A1-F1
#
_cell.length_a   1.000
_cell.length_b   1.000
_cell.length_c   1.000
_cell.angle_alpha   90.00
_cell.angle_beta   90.00
_cell.angle_gamma   90.00
#
_symmetry.space_group_name_H-M   'P 1'
#
loop_
_entity.id
_entity.type
_entity.pdbx_description
1 polymer ?
#
loop_
_entity_poly.entity_id
_entity_poly.type
_entity_poly.pdbx_seq_one_letter_code
_entity_poly.pdbx_strand_id
1 'polypeptide(L)'
;INKMLTTSDSVNYLSNKQIVDSVLTVMLENENKEVIIQEGTKVMEKLATESDCQRHITNLEIIINSSETNQEEAYKTLAAISGLSRIESLKNILESKGADTSIFNGIKIWIESPRFIEQTKLIKAGLKTIKTLKLNASATLHDVLGSIVDLMCLSQVKRIAESDEPDENILITSSECINYLTEVNKINNAEIVEASLENIFKLMKKYSESRLTQINLISAMNNILLSSNKIGVDILINKGYIKHIITYLQKVP
;
A
#
# COMPACT_ATOMS: atom_id res chain seq x y z
N ILE A 1 17.54 19.50 35.24
CA ILE A 1 18.10 18.25 34.66
C ILE A 1 17.96 17.15 35.70
N ASN A 2 16.72 16.79 36.05
CA ASN A 2 16.45 15.69 36.97
C ASN A 2 15.17 15.00 36.47
N LYS A 3 15.28 13.67 36.28
CA LYS A 3 14.25 12.66 35.95
C LYS A 3 14.45 11.96 34.60
N MET A 4 15.57 11.25 34.52
CA MET A 4 15.75 10.03 33.72
C MET A 4 16.57 9.04 34.57
N LEU A 5 16.11 8.79 35.80
CA LEU A 5 16.85 7.97 36.77
C LEU A 5 16.60 6.48 36.56
N THR A 6 15.51 6.13 35.87
CA THR A 6 15.15 4.77 35.49
C THR A 6 14.75 4.72 34.02
N THR A 7 14.84 3.54 33.41
CA THR A 7 14.34 3.30 32.04
C THR A 7 12.87 3.69 31.90
N SER A 8 12.06 3.48 32.95
CA SER A 8 10.65 3.86 32.94
C SER A 8 10.44 5.38 32.94
N ASP A 9 11.26 6.12 33.69
CA ASP A 9 11.18 7.60 33.70
C ASP A 9 11.56 8.18 32.33
N SER A 10 12.58 7.59 31.69
CA SER A 10 13.01 7.97 30.35
C SER A 10 11.93 7.69 29.31
N VAL A 11 11.28 6.51 29.36
CA VAL A 11 10.16 6.19 28.47
C VAL A 11 9.01 7.16 28.68
N ASN A 12 8.59 7.41 29.93
CA ASN A 12 7.50 8.35 30.22
C ASN A 12 7.79 9.79 29.76
N TYR A 13 9.03 10.25 29.88
CA TYR A 13 9.43 11.58 29.40
C TYR A 13 9.52 11.63 27.86
N LEU A 14 9.96 10.54 27.24
CA LEU A 14 10.14 10.44 25.79
C LEU A 14 8.86 10.07 25.02
N SER A 15 7.86 9.51 25.67
CA SER A 15 6.51 9.24 25.12
C SER A 15 5.66 10.52 24.98
N ASN A 16 6.29 11.63 24.57
CA ASN A 16 5.61 12.85 24.19
C ASN A 16 5.31 12.81 22.68
N LYS A 17 4.13 13.28 22.29
CA LYS A 17 3.65 13.41 20.90
C LYS A 17 4.71 14.01 19.96
N GLN A 18 5.44 15.03 20.42
CA GLN A 18 6.47 15.69 19.62
C GLN A 18 7.62 14.77 19.22
N ILE A 19 7.93 13.77 20.04
CA ILE A 19 9.03 12.83 19.80
C ILE A 19 8.60 11.77 18.79
N VAL A 20 7.38 11.23 18.90
CA VAL A 20 6.80 10.33 17.89
C VAL A 20 6.76 11.03 16.53
N ASP A 21 6.29 12.27 16.47
CA ASP A 21 6.25 13.08 15.24
C ASP A 21 7.65 13.34 14.66
N SER A 22 8.64 13.57 15.53
CA SER A 22 10.03 13.75 15.11
C SER A 22 10.61 12.47 14.51
N VAL A 23 10.35 11.30 15.12
CA VAL A 23 10.80 10.01 14.60
C VAL A 23 10.13 9.72 13.25
N LEU A 24 8.82 9.93 13.13
CA LEU A 24 8.09 9.78 11.87
C LEU A 24 8.61 10.72 10.79
N THR A 25 8.95 11.96 11.14
CA THR A 25 9.54 12.94 10.20
C THR A 25 10.91 12.48 9.72
N VAL A 26 11.79 12.02 10.62
CA VAL A 26 13.12 11.49 10.24
C VAL A 26 12.99 10.27 9.34
N MET A 27 12.04 9.38 9.63
CA MET A 27 11.75 8.22 8.79
C MET A 27 11.25 8.63 7.40
N LEU A 28 10.40 9.65 7.32
CA LEU A 28 9.87 10.18 6.07
C LEU A 28 10.97 10.82 5.20
N GLU A 29 11.82 11.64 5.80
CA GLU A 29 12.95 12.30 5.11
C GLU A 29 14.00 11.30 4.60
N ASN A 30 13.99 10.07 5.13
CA ASN A 30 14.95 9.02 4.81
C ASN A 30 14.26 7.73 4.37
N GLU A 31 13.13 7.83 3.66
CA GLU A 31 12.30 6.68 3.29
C GLU A 31 13.02 5.59 2.47
N ASN A 32 14.13 5.95 1.81
CA ASN A 32 14.98 5.04 1.03
C ASN A 32 16.12 4.39 1.82
N LYS A 33 16.33 4.76 3.09
CA LYS A 33 17.38 4.21 3.94
C LYS A 33 16.80 3.21 4.93
N GLU A 34 16.84 1.93 4.56
CA GLU A 34 16.25 0.85 5.34
C GLU A 34 16.70 0.83 6.80
N VAL A 35 18.00 1.08 7.07
CA VAL A 35 18.54 1.15 8.43
C VAL A 35 17.81 2.20 9.28
N ILE A 36 17.52 3.37 8.72
CA ILE A 36 16.82 4.44 9.45
C ILE A 36 15.36 4.05 9.73
N ILE A 37 14.71 3.40 8.76
CA ILE A 37 13.34 2.89 8.93
C ILE A 37 13.27 1.81 10.02
N GLN A 38 14.24 0.89 10.05
CA GLN A 38 14.31 -0.16 11.06
C GLN A 38 14.54 0.41 12.47
N GLU A 39 15.51 1.31 12.64
CA GLU A 39 15.77 1.94 13.94
C GLU A 39 14.60 2.83 14.39
N GLY A 40 14.00 3.60 13.48
CA GLY A 40 12.79 4.37 13.77
C GLY A 40 11.63 3.49 14.24
N THR A 41 11.43 2.33 13.62
CA THR A 41 10.41 1.36 14.03
C THR A 41 10.66 0.87 15.46
N LYS A 42 11.89 0.49 15.81
CA LYS A 42 12.26 0.08 17.19
C LYS A 42 11.98 1.16 18.23
N VAL A 43 12.24 2.43 17.89
CA VAL A 43 11.93 3.57 18.77
C VAL A 43 10.43 3.71 18.93
N MET A 44 9.67 3.67 17.84
CA MET A 44 8.22 3.78 17.88
C MET A 44 7.56 2.63 18.65
N GLU A 45 8.10 1.41 18.61
CA GLU A 45 7.60 0.27 19.41
C GLU A 45 7.59 0.54 20.93
N LYS A 46 8.45 1.46 21.39
CA LYS A 46 8.52 1.87 22.80
C LYS A 46 7.72 3.12 23.12
N LEU A 47 7.54 4.01 22.15
CA LEU A 47 7.03 5.36 22.39
C LEU A 47 5.63 5.61 21.83
N ALA A 48 5.29 4.99 20.70
CA ALA A 48 4.02 5.21 20.01
C ALA A 48 2.88 4.45 20.68
N THR A 49 1.70 5.06 20.67
CA THR A 49 0.51 4.58 21.38
C THR A 49 -0.72 4.61 20.49
N GLU A 50 -1.82 4.00 20.96
CA GLU A 50 -3.14 4.13 20.31
C GLU A 50 -3.55 5.60 20.11
N SER A 51 -3.15 6.50 21.00
CA SER A 51 -3.49 7.92 20.90
C SER A 51 -2.88 8.59 19.67
N ASP A 52 -1.70 8.12 19.24
CA ASP A 52 -1.03 8.60 18.02
C ASP A 52 -1.78 8.11 16.78
N CYS A 53 -2.20 6.83 16.75
CA CYS A 53 -3.05 6.28 15.71
C CYS A 53 -4.37 7.05 15.59
N GLN A 54 -5.09 7.25 16.70
CA GLN A 54 -6.38 7.95 16.70
C GLN A 54 -6.24 9.38 16.16
N ARG A 55 -5.16 10.08 16.51
CA ARG A 55 -4.90 11.45 16.02
C ARG A 55 -4.78 11.48 14.49
N HIS A 56 -3.96 10.61 13.91
CA HIS A 56 -3.76 10.60 12.46
C HIS A 56 -5.00 10.13 11.70
N ILE A 57 -5.76 9.18 12.25
CA ILE A 57 -7.00 8.70 11.62
C ILE A 57 -8.11 9.75 11.68
N THR A 58 -8.31 10.42 12.82
CA THR A 58 -9.39 11.41 12.98
C THR A 58 -9.26 12.56 11.98
N ASN A 59 -8.04 12.93 11.63
CA ASN A 59 -7.77 14.01 10.69
C ASN A 59 -7.71 13.54 9.23
N LEU A 60 -7.68 12.22 8.98
CA LEU A 60 -7.40 11.66 7.67
C LEU A 60 -8.44 12.10 6.63
N GLU A 61 -9.73 12.07 6.94
CA GLU A 61 -10.79 12.48 6.00
C GLU A 61 -10.71 13.96 5.64
N ILE A 62 -10.47 14.83 6.64
CA ILE A 62 -10.32 16.28 6.44
C ILE A 62 -9.10 16.55 5.53
N ILE A 63 -8.00 15.84 5.79
CA ILE A 63 -6.76 15.99 5.05
C ILE A 63 -6.90 15.47 3.62
N ILE A 64 -7.58 14.34 3.42
CA ILE A 64 -7.92 13.81 2.09
C ILE A 64 -8.72 14.84 1.28
N ASN A 65 -9.75 15.43 1.87
CA ASN A 65 -10.64 16.37 1.17
C ASN A 65 -9.99 17.74 0.92
N SER A 66 -8.94 18.10 1.66
CA SER A 66 -8.21 19.37 1.51
C SER A 66 -6.89 19.25 0.73
N SER A 67 -6.56 18.04 0.26
CA SER A 67 -5.24 17.71 -0.30
C SER A 67 -4.87 18.50 -1.55
N GLU A 68 -5.85 18.99 -2.32
CA GLU A 68 -5.61 19.85 -3.49
C GLU A 68 -4.90 21.16 -3.08
N THR A 69 -5.17 21.64 -1.87
CA THR A 69 -4.59 22.87 -1.30
C THR A 69 -3.52 22.60 -0.23
N ASN A 70 -3.45 21.38 0.30
CA ASN A 70 -2.54 21.01 1.38
C ASN A 70 -1.92 19.62 1.14
N GLN A 71 -1.15 19.49 0.06
CA GLN A 71 -0.53 18.22 -0.34
C GLN A 71 0.48 17.71 0.69
N GLU A 72 1.26 18.62 1.29
CA GLU A 72 2.32 18.27 2.23
C GLU A 72 1.75 17.60 3.49
N GLU A 73 0.67 18.13 4.03
CA GLU A 73 0.01 17.56 5.21
C GLU A 73 -0.62 16.20 4.89
N ALA A 74 -1.20 16.04 3.70
CA ALA A 74 -1.68 14.75 3.21
C ALA A 74 -0.55 13.72 3.11
N TYR A 75 0.58 14.12 2.53
CA TYR A 75 1.75 13.26 2.43
C TYR A 75 2.30 12.86 3.81
N LYS A 76 2.45 13.83 4.72
CA LYS A 76 2.91 13.60 6.10
C LYS A 76 1.97 12.67 6.88
N THR A 77 0.66 12.83 6.71
CA THR A 77 -0.33 11.99 7.39
C THR A 77 -0.31 10.56 6.87
N LEU A 78 -0.23 10.36 5.55
CA LEU A 78 -0.06 9.02 4.96
C LEU A 78 1.23 8.36 5.42
N ALA A 79 2.34 9.10 5.43
CA ALA A 79 3.62 8.62 5.92
C ALA A 79 3.59 8.25 7.41
N ALA A 80 2.92 9.06 8.24
CA ALA A 80 2.73 8.76 9.65
C ALA A 80 1.95 7.46 9.86
N ILE A 81 0.84 7.27 9.14
CA ILE A 81 0.05 6.03 9.18
C ILE A 81 0.89 4.85 8.69
N SER A 82 1.66 5.01 7.62
CA SER A 82 2.58 3.97 7.12
C SER A 82 3.63 3.61 8.18
N GLY A 83 4.27 4.59 8.83
CA GLY A 83 5.24 4.37 9.90
C GLY A 83 4.64 3.62 11.08
N LEU A 84 3.48 4.06 11.58
CA LEU A 84 2.78 3.43 12.70
C LEU A 84 2.31 2.00 12.36
N SER A 85 1.90 1.76 11.11
CA SER A 85 1.45 0.43 10.65
C SER A 85 2.55 -0.64 10.63
N ARG A 86 3.82 -0.26 10.80
CA ARG A 86 4.94 -1.19 10.95
C ARG A 86 4.95 -1.89 12.31
N ILE A 87 4.20 -1.39 13.29
CA ILE A 87 4.07 -1.96 14.62
C ILE A 87 2.76 -2.75 14.68
N GLU A 88 2.85 -4.07 14.87
CA GLU A 88 1.70 -4.97 14.76
C GLU A 88 0.51 -4.58 15.64
N SER A 89 0.75 -4.16 16.89
CA SER A 89 -0.31 -3.71 17.80
C SER A 89 -1.03 -2.44 17.31
N LEU A 90 -0.29 -1.49 16.71
CA LEU A 90 -0.83 -0.25 16.18
C LEU A 90 -1.48 -0.44 14.81
N LYS A 91 -0.96 -1.37 14.00
CA LYS A 91 -1.54 -1.80 12.73
C LYS A 91 -2.99 -2.26 12.91
N ASN A 92 -3.22 -3.17 13.87
CA ASN A 92 -4.56 -3.68 14.18
C ASN A 92 -5.52 -2.56 14.60
N ILE A 93 -5.02 -1.57 15.35
CA ILE A 93 -5.81 -0.38 15.73
C ILE A 93 -6.17 0.43 14.48
N LEU A 94 -5.20 0.75 13.63
CA LEU A 94 -5.41 1.49 12.38
C LEU A 94 -6.45 0.79 11.48
N GLU A 95 -6.35 -0.53 11.34
CA GLU A 95 -7.32 -1.32 10.57
C GLU A 95 -8.71 -1.33 11.20
N SER A 96 -8.81 -1.53 12.52
CA SER A 96 -10.10 -1.54 13.23
C SER A 96 -10.87 -0.21 13.14
N LYS A 97 -10.13 0.88 12.88
CA LYS A 97 -10.65 2.24 12.73
C LYS A 97 -10.87 2.62 11.26
N GLY A 98 -10.68 1.70 10.31
CA GLY A 98 -10.95 1.91 8.89
C GLY A 98 -9.94 2.80 8.18
N ALA A 99 -8.67 2.82 8.60
CA ALA A 99 -7.62 3.60 7.95
C ALA A 99 -7.44 3.19 6.47
N ASP A 100 -7.50 1.90 6.18
CA ASP A 100 -7.42 1.35 4.81
C ASP A 100 -8.56 1.84 3.92
N THR A 101 -9.80 1.77 4.42
CA THR A 101 -11.01 2.21 3.71
C THR A 101 -10.93 3.70 3.41
N SER A 102 -10.52 4.49 4.40
CA SER A 102 -10.33 5.94 4.26
C SER A 102 -9.27 6.26 3.21
N ILE A 103 -8.13 5.56 3.22
CA ILE A 103 -7.05 5.75 2.24
C ILE A 103 -7.52 5.35 0.82
N PHE A 104 -8.19 4.21 0.66
CA PHE A 104 -8.73 3.82 -0.64
C PHE A 104 -9.72 4.83 -1.19
N ASN A 105 -10.61 5.35 -0.33
CA ASN A 105 -11.54 6.40 -0.71
C ASN A 105 -10.81 7.70 -1.09
N GLY A 106 -9.75 8.06 -0.36
CA GLY A 106 -8.91 9.21 -0.72
C GLY A 106 -8.22 9.04 -2.08
N ILE A 107 -7.64 7.88 -2.35
CA ILE A 107 -7.04 7.57 -3.67
C ILE A 107 -8.10 7.69 -4.78
N LYS A 108 -9.31 7.17 -4.53
CA LYS A 108 -10.43 7.29 -5.49
C LYS A 108 -10.73 8.76 -5.79
N ILE A 109 -10.94 9.57 -4.75
CA ILE A 109 -11.21 11.01 -4.88
C ILE A 109 -10.09 11.68 -5.69
N TRP A 110 -8.83 11.41 -5.37
CA TRP A 110 -7.71 12.01 -6.10
C TRP A 110 -7.63 11.57 -7.56
N ILE A 111 -7.98 10.32 -7.90
CA ILE A 111 -8.03 9.85 -9.30
C ILE A 111 -9.17 10.55 -10.06
N GLU A 112 -10.33 10.71 -9.42
CA GLU A 112 -11.52 11.32 -10.03
C GLU A 112 -11.43 12.85 -10.12
N SER A 113 -10.63 13.49 -9.27
CA SER A 113 -10.41 14.94 -9.26
C SER A 113 -9.81 15.49 -10.57
N PRO A 114 -10.05 16.79 -10.86
CA PRO A 114 -9.23 17.55 -11.80
C PRO A 114 -7.74 17.43 -11.46
N ARG A 115 -6.87 17.64 -12.46
CA ARG A 115 -5.42 17.55 -12.23
C ARG A 115 -4.99 18.62 -11.24
N PHE A 116 -4.25 18.23 -10.21
CA PHE A 116 -3.63 19.13 -9.24
C PHE A 116 -2.15 18.75 -9.00
N ILE A 117 -1.42 19.66 -8.37
CA ILE A 117 0.02 19.51 -8.09
C ILE A 117 0.23 18.33 -7.13
N GLU A 118 1.25 17.49 -7.38
CA GLU A 118 1.55 16.26 -6.61
C GLU A 118 0.44 15.17 -6.58
N GLN A 119 -0.58 15.25 -7.45
CA GLN A 119 -1.66 14.25 -7.53
C GLN A 119 -1.12 12.81 -7.61
N THR A 120 -0.21 12.55 -8.56
CA THR A 120 0.46 11.24 -8.71
C THR A 120 1.18 10.83 -7.43
N LYS A 121 1.94 11.75 -6.82
CA LYS A 121 2.71 11.48 -5.61
C LYS A 121 1.81 11.07 -4.45
N LEU A 122 0.67 11.72 -4.26
CA LEU A 122 -0.31 11.35 -3.23
C LEU A 122 -0.94 9.98 -3.49
N ILE A 123 -1.32 9.68 -4.73
CA ILE A 123 -1.85 8.35 -5.11
C ILE A 123 -0.82 7.27 -4.79
N LYS A 124 0.45 7.46 -5.20
CA LYS A 124 1.54 6.53 -4.90
C LYS A 124 1.78 6.40 -3.40
N ALA A 125 1.74 7.49 -2.64
CA ALA A 125 1.89 7.47 -1.19
C ALA A 125 0.75 6.71 -0.50
N GLY A 126 -0.49 6.87 -0.97
CA GLY A 126 -1.64 6.09 -0.51
C GLY A 126 -1.44 4.60 -0.76
N LEU A 127 -1.05 4.22 -1.97
CA LEU A 127 -0.75 2.82 -2.32
C LEU A 127 0.40 2.24 -1.49
N LYS A 128 1.49 3.00 -1.27
CA LYS A 128 2.59 2.61 -0.37
C LYS A 128 2.10 2.41 1.07
N THR A 129 1.18 3.25 1.55
CA THR A 129 0.61 3.14 2.90
C THR A 129 -0.25 1.88 3.04
N ILE A 130 -1.11 1.60 2.05
CA ILE A 130 -1.88 0.33 1.99
C ILE A 130 -0.95 -0.87 1.97
N LYS A 131 0.14 -0.82 1.19
CA LYS A 131 1.14 -1.89 1.11
C LYS A 131 1.71 -2.25 2.49
N THR A 132 2.02 -1.25 3.31
CA THR A 132 2.52 -1.46 4.69
C THR A 132 1.43 -1.90 5.65
N LEU A 133 0.24 -1.29 5.56
CA LEU A 133 -0.89 -1.60 6.44
C LEU A 133 -1.40 -3.03 6.25
N LYS A 134 -1.34 -3.57 5.03
CA LYS A 134 -1.82 -4.91 4.67
C LYS A 134 -0.72 -5.98 4.64
N LEU A 135 0.36 -5.76 5.39
CA LEU A 135 1.33 -6.79 5.70
C LEU A 135 0.69 -7.89 6.57
N ASN A 136 0.85 -9.14 6.15
CA ASN A 136 0.31 -10.34 6.81
C ASN A 136 -1.24 -10.45 6.80
N ALA A 137 -1.92 -9.78 5.87
CA ALA A 137 -3.38 -9.81 5.67
C ALA A 137 -3.83 -10.93 4.69
N SER A 138 -3.32 -12.16 4.83
CA SER A 138 -3.58 -13.26 3.87
C SER A 138 -5.06 -13.63 3.70
N ALA A 139 -5.85 -13.54 4.78
CA ALA A 139 -7.29 -13.85 4.74
C ALA A 139 -8.11 -12.87 3.89
N THR A 140 -7.67 -11.62 3.80
CA THR A 140 -8.37 -10.54 3.08
C THR A 140 -7.58 -10.04 1.87
N LEU A 141 -6.57 -10.80 1.43
CA LEU A 141 -5.69 -10.37 0.34
C LEU A 141 -6.50 -10.08 -0.93
N HIS A 142 -7.44 -10.96 -1.29
CA HIS A 142 -8.29 -10.81 -2.46
C HIS A 142 -9.12 -9.51 -2.46
N ASP A 143 -9.63 -9.09 -1.30
CA ASP A 143 -10.36 -7.82 -1.15
C ASP A 143 -9.46 -6.60 -1.37
N VAL A 144 -8.24 -6.65 -0.83
CA VAL A 144 -7.24 -5.59 -1.02
C VAL A 144 -6.83 -5.50 -2.48
N LEU A 145 -6.58 -6.64 -3.14
CA LEU A 145 -6.27 -6.69 -4.57
C LEU A 145 -7.44 -6.16 -5.41
N GLY A 146 -8.67 -6.55 -5.08
CA GLY A 146 -9.88 -6.06 -5.75
C GLY A 146 -10.00 -4.54 -5.65
N SER A 147 -9.79 -3.98 -4.45
CA SER A 147 -9.82 -2.53 -4.22
C SER A 147 -8.77 -1.78 -5.04
N ILE A 148 -7.53 -2.27 -5.09
CA ILE A 148 -6.47 -1.68 -5.93
C ILE A 148 -6.85 -1.76 -7.41
N VAL A 149 -7.33 -2.92 -7.87
CA VAL A 149 -7.70 -3.15 -9.27
C VAL A 149 -8.88 -2.27 -9.68
N ASP A 150 -9.88 -2.09 -8.81
CA ASP A 150 -11.02 -1.23 -9.08
C ASP A 150 -10.61 0.24 -9.21
N LEU A 151 -9.71 0.72 -8.36
CA LEU A 151 -9.10 2.06 -8.50
C LEU A 151 -8.37 2.20 -9.84
N MET A 152 -7.53 1.23 -10.19
CA MET A 152 -6.79 1.26 -11.45
C MET A 152 -7.71 1.08 -12.67
N CYS A 153 -8.92 0.57 -12.48
CA CYS A 153 -9.91 0.44 -13.52
C CYS A 153 -10.75 1.70 -13.75
N LEU A 154 -10.57 2.78 -12.97
CA LEU A 154 -11.23 4.05 -13.21
C LEU A 154 -10.81 4.66 -14.56
N SER A 155 -11.73 5.37 -15.22
CA SER A 155 -11.50 5.93 -16.56
C SER A 155 -10.36 6.97 -16.62
N GLN A 156 -10.14 7.68 -15.51
CA GLN A 156 -9.20 8.79 -15.37
C GLN A 156 -7.75 8.30 -15.24
N VAL A 157 -7.54 7.03 -14.89
CA VAL A 157 -6.21 6.44 -14.64
C VAL A 157 -5.31 6.55 -15.86
N LYS A 158 -5.85 6.32 -17.07
CA LYS A 158 -5.07 6.41 -18.31
C LYS A 158 -4.45 7.80 -18.49
N ARG A 159 -5.24 8.86 -18.28
CA ARG A 159 -4.78 10.25 -18.36
C ARG A 159 -3.67 10.55 -17.33
N ILE A 160 -3.81 10.03 -16.11
CA ILE A 160 -2.82 10.23 -15.05
C ILE A 160 -1.52 9.50 -15.41
N ALA A 161 -1.62 8.23 -15.81
CA ALA A 161 -0.45 7.42 -16.15
C ALA A 161 0.33 7.95 -17.35
N GLU A 162 -0.34 8.49 -18.37
CA GLU A 162 0.29 9.12 -19.54
C GLU A 162 0.95 10.48 -19.22
N SER A 163 0.65 11.05 -18.06
CA SER A 163 1.22 12.32 -17.59
C SER A 163 2.48 12.17 -16.76
N ASP A 164 2.77 10.95 -16.31
CA ASP A 164 3.95 10.62 -15.49
C ASP A 164 5.13 10.22 -16.39
N GLU A 165 6.32 10.09 -15.80
CA GLU A 165 7.43 9.45 -16.50
C GLU A 165 7.05 8.00 -16.87
N PRO A 166 7.44 7.51 -18.07
CA PRO A 166 6.98 6.22 -18.58
C PRO A 166 7.20 5.04 -17.61
N ASP A 167 8.30 5.07 -16.86
CA ASP A 167 8.71 4.02 -15.93
C ASP A 167 8.34 4.32 -14.46
N GLU A 168 7.73 5.47 -14.18
CA GLU A 168 7.32 5.88 -12.83
C GLU A 168 5.86 6.31 -12.80
N ASN A 169 4.95 5.58 -13.43
CA ASN A 169 3.53 5.92 -13.40
C ASN A 169 2.74 5.15 -12.32
N ILE A 170 1.52 5.58 -12.05
CA ILE A 170 0.64 4.97 -11.03
C ILE A 170 0.30 3.49 -11.30
N LEU A 171 0.28 3.04 -12.56
CA LEU A 171 0.02 1.63 -12.90
C LEU A 171 1.17 0.75 -12.43
N ILE A 172 2.40 1.19 -12.65
CA ILE A 172 3.60 0.49 -12.19
C ILE A 172 3.57 0.39 -10.67
N THR A 173 3.40 1.50 -9.96
CA THR A 173 3.34 1.50 -8.48
C THR A 173 2.22 0.61 -7.94
N SER A 174 1.04 0.59 -8.59
CA SER A 174 -0.06 -0.29 -8.18
C SER A 174 0.26 -1.77 -8.39
N SER A 175 0.91 -2.12 -9.51
CA SER A 175 1.31 -3.49 -9.82
C SER A 175 2.44 -3.99 -8.93
N GLU A 176 3.40 -3.12 -8.57
CA GLU A 176 4.43 -3.41 -7.56
C GLU A 176 3.82 -3.66 -6.19
N CYS A 177 2.80 -2.88 -5.82
CA CYS A 177 2.05 -3.08 -4.58
C CYS A 177 1.37 -4.46 -4.57
N ILE A 178 0.67 -4.82 -5.65
CA ILE A 178 0.04 -6.15 -5.81
C ILE A 178 1.09 -7.26 -5.73
N ASN A 179 2.19 -7.15 -6.47
CA ASN A 179 3.29 -8.12 -6.48
C ASN A 179 3.83 -8.35 -5.06
N TYR A 180 4.20 -7.27 -4.38
CA TYR A 180 4.71 -7.34 -3.01
C TYR A 180 3.68 -7.94 -2.03
N LEU A 181 2.40 -7.54 -2.12
CA LEU A 181 1.38 -8.09 -1.25
C LEU A 181 1.19 -9.59 -1.45
N THR A 182 1.23 -10.09 -2.68
CA THR A 182 1.19 -11.54 -2.94
C THR A 182 2.48 -12.27 -2.54
N GLU A 183 3.62 -11.58 -2.54
CA GLU A 183 4.88 -12.12 -2.06
C GLU A 183 4.83 -12.38 -0.55
N VAL A 184 4.38 -11.40 0.23
CA VAL A 184 4.38 -11.49 1.70
C VAL A 184 3.16 -12.24 2.25
N ASN A 185 2.01 -12.16 1.58
CA ASN A 185 0.76 -12.81 2.01
C ASN A 185 0.57 -14.13 1.26
N LYS A 186 1.05 -15.22 1.83
CA LYS A 186 0.89 -16.56 1.26
C LYS A 186 -0.57 -17.02 1.39
N ILE A 187 -1.19 -17.42 0.27
CA ILE A 187 -2.59 -17.85 0.21
C ILE A 187 -2.69 -19.27 -0.35
N ASN A 188 -3.54 -20.09 0.25
CA ASN A 188 -3.75 -21.49 -0.16
C ASN A 188 -5.23 -21.92 -0.15
N ASN A 189 -6.14 -21.00 0.15
CA ASN A 189 -7.58 -21.23 0.05
C ASN A 189 -8.03 -21.03 -1.41
N ALA A 190 -8.79 -21.98 -1.96
CA ALA A 190 -9.19 -21.96 -3.37
C ALA A 190 -9.99 -20.71 -3.77
N GLU A 191 -10.94 -20.27 -2.94
CA GLU A 191 -11.77 -19.09 -3.22
C GLU A 191 -10.92 -17.82 -3.24
N ILE A 192 -10.03 -17.65 -2.25
CA ILE A 192 -9.12 -16.50 -2.16
C ILE A 192 -8.14 -16.50 -3.34
N VAL A 193 -7.58 -17.67 -3.70
CA VAL A 193 -6.67 -17.83 -4.84
C VAL A 193 -7.36 -17.47 -6.14
N GLU A 194 -8.57 -17.99 -6.37
CA GLU A 194 -9.36 -17.72 -7.56
C GLU A 194 -9.69 -16.24 -7.70
N ALA A 195 -10.25 -15.63 -6.65
CA ALA A 195 -10.59 -14.21 -6.62
C ALA A 195 -9.36 -13.31 -6.82
N SER A 196 -8.22 -13.66 -6.21
CA SER A 196 -6.96 -12.93 -6.38
C SER A 196 -6.44 -12.99 -7.81
N LEU A 197 -6.48 -14.17 -8.43
CA LEU A 197 -6.09 -14.35 -9.83
C LEU A 197 -7.03 -13.60 -10.77
N GLU A 198 -8.35 -13.64 -10.53
CA GLU A 198 -9.36 -12.89 -11.29
C GLU A 198 -9.07 -11.38 -11.31
N ASN A 199 -8.75 -10.81 -10.14
CA ASN A 199 -8.38 -9.40 -10.01
C ASN A 199 -7.11 -9.07 -10.81
N ILE A 200 -6.06 -9.89 -10.69
CA ILE A 200 -4.83 -9.70 -11.46
C ILE A 200 -5.10 -9.75 -12.97
N PHE A 201 -5.89 -10.73 -13.42
CA PHE A 201 -6.24 -10.88 -14.84
C PHE A 201 -7.06 -9.71 -15.39
N LYS A 202 -8.00 -9.18 -14.60
CA LYS A 202 -8.78 -8.00 -14.96
C LYS A 202 -7.85 -6.82 -15.28
N LEU A 203 -6.84 -6.57 -14.44
CA LEU A 203 -5.89 -5.49 -14.65
C LEU A 203 -4.94 -5.76 -15.83
N MET A 204 -4.44 -6.99 -15.96
CA MET A 204 -3.59 -7.38 -17.09
C MET A 204 -4.28 -7.17 -18.43
N LYS A 205 -5.57 -7.51 -18.54
CA LYS A 205 -6.35 -7.32 -19.77
C LYS A 205 -6.52 -5.84 -20.11
N LYS A 206 -6.76 -5.00 -19.11
CA LYS A 206 -7.02 -3.57 -19.30
C LYS A 206 -5.78 -2.81 -19.77
N TYR A 207 -4.60 -3.18 -19.27
CA TYR A 207 -3.32 -2.50 -19.55
C TYR A 207 -2.29 -3.43 -20.18
N SER A 208 -2.69 -4.13 -21.25
CA SER A 208 -1.89 -5.16 -21.92
C SER A 208 -0.58 -4.66 -22.56
N GLU A 209 -0.51 -3.35 -22.79
CA GLU A 209 0.59 -2.62 -23.42
C GLU A 209 1.66 -2.13 -22.44
N SER A 210 1.34 -2.08 -21.14
CA SER A 210 2.29 -1.60 -20.12
C SER A 210 3.21 -2.73 -19.66
N ARG A 211 4.40 -2.84 -20.28
CA ARG A 211 5.36 -3.93 -20.02
C ARG A 211 5.70 -4.10 -18.53
N LEU A 212 6.08 -3.03 -17.83
CA LEU A 212 6.47 -3.11 -16.41
C LEU A 212 5.29 -3.53 -15.51
N THR A 213 4.09 -3.01 -15.79
CA THR A 213 2.86 -3.44 -15.11
C THR A 213 2.63 -4.94 -15.30
N GLN A 214 2.76 -5.45 -16.53
CA GLN A 214 2.56 -6.86 -16.82
C GLN A 214 3.60 -7.76 -16.16
N ILE A 215 4.88 -7.36 -16.11
CA ILE A 215 5.95 -8.10 -15.42
C ILE A 215 5.62 -8.24 -13.93
N ASN A 216 5.20 -7.16 -13.27
CA ASN A 216 4.81 -7.18 -11.87
C ASN A 216 3.59 -8.06 -11.61
N LEU A 217 2.57 -8.00 -12.47
CA LEU A 217 1.36 -8.82 -12.34
C LEU A 217 1.62 -10.31 -12.58
N ILE A 218 2.50 -10.67 -13.53
CA ILE A 218 2.93 -12.05 -13.73
C ILE A 218 3.72 -12.56 -12.52
N SER A 219 4.59 -11.72 -11.96
CA SER A 219 5.32 -12.05 -10.73
C SER A 219 4.35 -12.27 -9.55
N ALA A 220 3.32 -11.44 -9.44
CA ALA A 220 2.27 -11.59 -8.44
C ALA A 220 1.52 -12.93 -8.59
N MET A 221 1.17 -13.31 -9.81
CA MET A 221 0.58 -14.62 -10.08
C MET A 221 1.52 -15.76 -9.70
N ASN A 222 2.81 -15.65 -10.04
CA ASN A 222 3.80 -16.66 -9.66
C ASN A 222 3.89 -16.82 -8.14
N ASN A 223 3.85 -15.72 -7.38
CA ASN A 223 3.81 -15.78 -5.91
C ASN A 223 2.57 -16.53 -5.38
N ILE A 224 1.41 -16.31 -5.99
CA ILE A 224 0.18 -17.05 -5.66
C ILE A 224 0.33 -18.54 -5.99
N LEU A 225 0.90 -18.90 -7.15
CA LEU A 225 1.11 -20.30 -7.52
C LEU A 225 2.08 -21.02 -6.58
N LEU A 226 3.19 -20.36 -6.23
CA LEU A 226 4.18 -20.91 -5.30
C LEU A 226 3.61 -21.12 -3.89
N SER A 227 2.58 -20.37 -3.50
CA SER A 227 1.95 -20.47 -2.18
C SER A 227 0.72 -21.40 -2.14
N SER A 228 0.01 -21.56 -3.26
CA SER A 228 -1.24 -22.32 -3.36
C SER A 228 -1.08 -23.76 -3.86
N ASN A 229 0.15 -24.19 -4.15
CA ASN A 229 0.45 -25.52 -4.68
C ASN A 229 -0.40 -25.85 -5.93
N LYS A 230 -1.04 -27.02 -5.94
CA LYS A 230 -1.85 -27.49 -7.09
C LYS A 230 -3.10 -26.64 -7.34
N ILE A 231 -3.66 -26.01 -6.30
CA ILE A 231 -4.91 -25.25 -6.37
C ILE A 231 -4.82 -24.11 -7.40
N GLY A 232 -3.76 -23.30 -7.32
CA GLY A 232 -3.56 -22.21 -8.26
C GLY A 232 -3.36 -22.69 -9.69
N VAL A 233 -2.65 -23.81 -9.89
CA VAL A 233 -2.44 -24.40 -11.22
C VAL A 233 -3.76 -24.89 -11.82
N ASP A 234 -4.57 -25.59 -11.03
CA ASP A 234 -5.88 -26.09 -11.47
C ASP A 234 -6.79 -24.92 -11.88
N ILE A 235 -6.82 -23.82 -11.11
CA ILE A 235 -7.57 -22.60 -11.44
C ILE A 235 -7.06 -21.96 -12.74
N LEU A 236 -5.74 -21.83 -12.92
CA LEU A 236 -5.17 -21.25 -14.15
C LEU A 236 -5.58 -22.02 -15.42
N ILE A 237 -5.59 -23.36 -15.33
CA ILE A 237 -5.99 -24.24 -16.43
C ILE A 237 -7.49 -24.08 -16.69
N ASN A 238 -8.32 -24.25 -15.66
CA ASN A 238 -9.77 -24.28 -15.78
C ASN A 238 -10.37 -22.96 -16.28
N LYS A 239 -9.77 -21.82 -15.88
CA LYS A 239 -10.22 -20.49 -16.30
C LYS A 239 -9.62 -20.02 -17.62
N GLY A 240 -8.75 -20.81 -18.25
CA GLY A 240 -8.11 -20.45 -19.52
C GLY A 240 -7.13 -19.28 -19.41
N TYR A 241 -6.58 -19.08 -18.23
CA TYR A 241 -5.65 -17.99 -17.90
C TYR A 241 -4.27 -18.16 -18.53
N ILE A 242 -3.83 -19.41 -18.71
CA ILE A 242 -2.58 -19.76 -19.41
C ILE A 242 -2.53 -19.14 -20.81
N LYS A 243 -3.64 -19.15 -21.55
CA LYS A 243 -3.72 -18.57 -22.91
C LYS A 243 -3.35 -17.07 -22.91
N HIS A 244 -3.79 -16.34 -21.89
CA HIS A 244 -3.54 -14.91 -21.77
C HIS A 244 -2.06 -14.63 -21.46
N ILE A 245 -1.46 -15.42 -20.57
CA ILE A 245 -0.02 -15.33 -20.25
C ILE A 245 0.81 -15.59 -21.51
N ILE A 246 0.50 -16.65 -22.26
CA ILE A 246 1.20 -16.98 -23.53
C ILE A 246 1.05 -15.84 -24.53
N THR A 247 -0.15 -15.27 -24.66
CA THR A 247 -0.40 -14.14 -25.57
C THR A 247 0.43 -12.92 -25.21
N TYR A 248 0.61 -12.63 -23.92
CA TYR A 248 1.50 -11.57 -23.47
C TYR A 248 2.97 -11.87 -23.82
N LEU A 249 3.46 -13.07 -23.50
CA LEU A 249 4.84 -13.48 -23.80
C LEU A 249 5.17 -13.44 -25.29
N GLN A 250 4.19 -13.69 -26.17
CA GLN A 250 4.35 -13.58 -27.63
C GLN A 250 4.44 -12.14 -28.12
N LYS A 251 3.91 -11.16 -27.37
CA LYS A 251 3.93 -9.74 -27.73
C LYS A 251 5.17 -9.01 -27.22
N VAL A 252 5.82 -9.53 -26.18
CA VAL A 252 7.03 -8.93 -25.60
C VAL A 252 8.26 -9.55 -26.28
N PRO A 253 9.09 -8.76 -26.99
CA PRO A 253 10.32 -9.24 -27.61
C PRO A 253 11.36 -9.73 -26.60
#